data_AF-A0A8H2ZG88-F1
#
_entry.id   AF-A0A8H2ZG88-F1
#
_cell.length_a   1.000
_cell.length_b   1.000
_cell.length_c   1.000
_cell.angle_alpha   90.00
_cell.angle_beta   90.00
_cell.angle_gamma   90.00
#
_symmetry.space_group_name_H-M   'P 1'
#
loop_
_entity.id
_entity.type
_entity.pdbx_description
1 polymer ?
#
loop_
_entity_poly.entity_id
_entity_poly.type
_entity_poly.pdbx_seq_one_letter_code
_entity_poly.pdbx_strand_id
1 'polypeptide(L)'
;MENKKSSASVDPTFGQAPVFALNDEDVNPLAIQYLKDVRREALTTNATNYKGVSQRSSKFLADIYDDEPNSNPKLNSESQDIVNLGERSVDDLVTDATFNTPDTMRNYPTEQTSSELPTRLKKFNENSGQWLAWFKKSKTKILDSAFTTQGYDDDILNLLLFYLKQHLNESKDRNTGIETHLHNLLKDHNVSDEILSSNSWTIDETWITPTLSRLRSMRIRDIDDIKACLLGDYRSKKPRNYDQWTRFIRENEPNSSMFTTMVTQDDIWIIFKFMKQNWLKVMMKTPENFARTGMWLLYSMFYLSEDLNSTQISTLRDFAKKCQRLYLDKLVLHSQAGEGDQISLHEIKLPSEMIVLGILPPISGLAVIELVMVVISQIFGQKDLVAWTAIVQMG
;
A
#
# COMPACT_ATOMS: atom_id res chain seq x y z
N MET A 1 41.82 -34.69 39.89
CA MET A 1 40.64 -35.33 39.27
C MET A 1 40.33 -34.56 38.01
N GLU A 2 40.69 -35.11 36.85
CA GLU A 2 40.35 -34.51 35.54
C GLU A 2 38.86 -34.73 35.26
N ASN A 3 38.08 -33.65 35.20
CA ASN A 3 36.71 -33.70 34.72
C ASN A 3 36.72 -33.89 33.19
N LYS A 4 36.58 -35.15 32.76
CA LYS A 4 36.19 -35.47 31.38
C LYS A 4 34.80 -34.89 31.13
N LYS A 5 34.73 -33.74 30.46
CA LYS A 5 33.46 -33.24 29.88
C LYS A 5 32.98 -34.28 28.86
N SER A 6 31.82 -34.86 29.09
CA SER A 6 31.14 -35.74 28.14
C SER A 6 30.82 -34.93 26.88
N SER A 7 31.51 -35.22 25.77
CA SER A 7 31.18 -34.63 24.47
C SER A 7 29.77 -35.06 24.07
N ALA A 8 28.87 -34.10 23.84
CA ALA A 8 27.52 -34.38 23.35
C ALA A 8 27.59 -35.13 22.00
N SER A 9 26.81 -36.20 21.87
CA SER A 9 26.70 -36.96 20.62
C SER A 9 26.15 -36.06 19.51
N VAL A 10 26.77 -36.11 18.33
CA VAL A 10 26.35 -35.37 17.14
C VAL A 10 24.93 -35.77 16.76
N ASP A 11 24.07 -34.78 16.48
CA ASP A 11 22.70 -35.04 16.03
C ASP A 11 22.74 -35.71 14.64
N PRO A 12 22.13 -36.90 14.46
CA PRO A 12 22.18 -37.62 13.19
C PRO A 12 21.40 -36.94 12.06
N THR A 13 20.52 -35.99 12.37
CA THR A 13 19.69 -35.25 11.40
C THR A 13 20.41 -34.02 10.88
N PHE A 14 21.14 -33.31 11.76
CA PHE A 14 21.76 -32.02 11.43
C PHE A 14 23.29 -32.08 11.32
N GLY A 15 23.92 -33.21 11.68
CA GLY A 15 25.37 -33.41 11.58
C GLY A 15 26.20 -32.47 12.47
N GLN A 16 25.57 -31.81 13.43
CA GLN A 16 26.19 -30.86 14.35
C GLN A 16 25.97 -31.30 15.79
N ALA A 17 26.94 -31.01 16.66
CA ALA A 17 26.76 -31.19 18.10
C ALA A 17 25.72 -30.15 18.58
N PRO A 18 24.67 -30.56 19.31
CA PRO A 18 23.67 -29.62 19.79
C PRO A 18 24.30 -28.56 20.69
N VAL A 19 24.00 -27.28 20.43
CA VAL A 19 24.54 -26.13 21.18
C VAL A 19 24.15 -26.19 22.66
N PHE A 20 23.04 -26.85 22.98
CA PHE A 20 22.57 -27.08 24.34
C PHE A 20 22.43 -28.58 24.59
N ALA A 21 23.29 -29.12 25.45
CA ALA A 21 23.16 -30.47 25.96
C ALA A 21 22.04 -30.49 27.01
N LEU A 22 20.80 -30.74 26.60
CA LEU A 22 19.63 -30.78 27.50
C LEU A 22 19.71 -31.87 28.60
N ASN A 23 20.72 -32.74 28.53
CA ASN A 23 21.01 -33.79 29.51
C ASN A 23 22.17 -33.44 30.45
N ASP A 24 22.71 -32.22 30.38
CA ASP A 24 23.76 -31.76 31.28
C ASP A 24 23.18 -31.41 32.66
N GLU A 25 23.87 -31.83 33.73
CA GLU A 25 23.44 -31.63 35.12
C GLU A 25 23.38 -30.14 35.49
N ASP A 26 24.15 -29.29 34.79
CA ASP A 26 24.18 -27.85 35.00
C ASP A 26 22.98 -27.11 34.35
N VAL A 27 22.13 -27.80 33.58
CA VAL A 27 20.97 -27.18 32.92
C VAL A 27 19.78 -27.12 33.88
N ASN A 28 19.26 -25.92 34.09
CA ASN A 28 18.11 -25.69 34.96
C ASN A 28 16.88 -26.50 34.50
N PRO A 29 16.31 -27.39 35.34
CA PRO A 29 15.18 -28.24 34.97
C PRO A 29 13.91 -27.44 34.63
N LEU A 30 13.75 -26.23 35.17
CA LEU A 30 12.62 -25.35 34.85
C LEU A 30 12.71 -24.83 33.40
N ALA A 31 13.92 -24.59 32.88
CA ALA A 31 14.11 -24.17 31.51
C ALA A 31 13.78 -25.30 30.51
N ILE A 32 14.13 -26.55 30.86
CA ILE A 32 13.76 -27.74 30.08
C ILE A 32 12.23 -27.89 30.03
N GLN A 33 11.57 -27.70 31.18
CA GLN A 33 10.11 -27.78 31.25
C GLN A 33 9.43 -26.70 30.40
N TYR A 34 9.90 -25.46 30.49
CA TYR A 34 9.41 -24.35 29.67
C TYR A 34 9.52 -24.66 28.17
N LEU A 35 10.69 -25.12 27.70
CA LEU A 35 10.89 -25.47 26.28
C LEU A 35 9.99 -26.61 25.82
N LYS A 36 9.71 -27.60 26.70
CA LYS A 36 8.75 -28.68 26.40
C LYS A 36 7.33 -28.17 26.28
N ASP A 37 6.95 -27.19 27.09
CA ASP A 37 5.60 -26.61 27.06
C ASP A 37 5.42 -25.71 25.83
N VAL A 38 6.41 -24.86 25.50
CA VAL A 38 6.43 -24.08 24.24
C VAL A 38 6.35 -24.99 23.01
N ARG A 39 7.10 -26.10 23.00
CA ARG A 39 7.02 -27.08 21.91
C ARG A 39 5.63 -27.71 21.80
N ARG A 40 5.03 -28.08 22.94
CA ARG A 40 3.69 -28.68 22.96
C ARG A 40 2.67 -27.70 22.40
N GLU A 41 2.72 -26.45 22.85
CA GLU A 41 1.88 -25.36 22.37
C GLU A 41 2.05 -25.15 20.86
N ALA A 42 3.29 -25.03 20.37
CA ALA A 42 3.57 -24.86 18.95
C ALA A 42 3.07 -26.03 18.08
N LEU A 43 3.14 -27.27 18.59
CA LEU A 43 2.62 -28.45 17.90
C LEU A 43 1.08 -28.50 17.93
N THR A 44 0.45 -28.07 19.02
CA THR A 44 -1.02 -28.03 19.09
C THR A 44 -1.62 -26.91 18.25
N THR A 45 -0.97 -25.74 18.19
CA THR A 45 -1.48 -24.57 17.47
C THR A 45 -1.36 -24.72 15.96
N ASN A 46 -0.41 -25.53 15.47
CA ASN A 46 -0.24 -25.77 14.02
C ASN A 46 -0.91 -27.05 13.50
N ALA A 47 -1.33 -27.99 14.35
CA ALA A 47 -1.81 -29.31 13.91
C ALA A 47 -3.33 -29.44 13.69
N THR A 48 -4.16 -28.46 14.10
CA THR A 48 -5.63 -28.58 14.03
C THR A 48 -6.31 -27.85 12.87
N ASN A 49 -5.62 -27.49 11.78
CA ASN A 49 -6.34 -26.92 10.63
C ASN A 49 -5.83 -27.27 9.22
N TYR A 50 -5.27 -28.47 9.02
CA TYR A 50 -4.96 -28.99 7.68
C TYR A 50 -5.45 -30.42 7.52
N LYS A 51 -6.78 -30.60 7.47
CA LYS A 51 -7.39 -31.78 6.84
C LYS A 51 -8.16 -31.31 5.60
N GLY A 52 -7.55 -31.52 4.44
CA GLY A 52 -8.30 -31.58 3.18
C GLY A 52 -7.87 -30.60 2.10
N VAL A 53 -6.66 -30.74 1.55
CA VAL A 53 -6.45 -30.47 0.12
C VAL A 53 -5.59 -31.58 -0.46
N SER A 54 -6.25 -32.38 -1.29
CA SER A 54 -5.67 -33.42 -2.14
C SER A 54 -4.53 -32.86 -2.99
N GLN A 55 -3.34 -33.43 -2.85
CA GLN A 55 -2.22 -33.20 -3.76
C GLN A 55 -2.61 -33.66 -5.18
N ARG A 56 -2.98 -32.72 -6.04
CA ARG A 56 -2.86 -32.92 -7.49
C ARG A 56 -1.46 -32.49 -7.91
N SER A 57 -0.70 -33.46 -8.39
CA SER A 57 0.61 -33.30 -9.03
C SER A 57 0.56 -32.26 -10.16
N SER A 58 1.18 -31.10 -9.98
CA SER A 58 1.57 -30.26 -11.10
C SER A 58 2.88 -30.80 -11.66
N LYS A 59 2.80 -31.40 -12.85
CA LYS A 59 3.96 -31.67 -13.69
C LYS A 59 4.67 -30.33 -13.95
N PHE A 60 5.94 -30.27 -13.56
CA PHE A 60 6.86 -29.26 -14.05
C PHE A 60 6.89 -29.33 -15.59
N LEU A 61 6.64 -28.20 -16.24
CA LEU A 61 7.05 -27.98 -17.62
C LEU A 61 8.01 -26.80 -17.59
N ALA A 62 9.28 -27.16 -17.50
CA ALA A 62 10.39 -26.29 -17.82
C ALA A 62 10.42 -26.17 -19.35
N ASP A 63 10.11 -24.98 -19.85
CA ASP A 63 10.45 -24.57 -21.21
C ASP A 63 10.91 -23.11 -21.10
N ILE A 64 12.22 -22.94 -20.89
CA ILE A 64 12.88 -21.64 -20.63
C ILE A 64 13.94 -21.31 -21.71
N TYR A 65 14.08 -22.12 -22.76
CA TYR A 65 14.89 -21.74 -23.92
C TYR A 65 14.32 -22.38 -25.19
N ASP A 66 13.78 -21.56 -26.10
CA ASP A 66 14.20 -21.67 -27.50
C ASP A 66 13.96 -20.37 -28.27
N ASP A 67 14.86 -20.13 -29.20
CA ASP A 67 15.16 -18.87 -29.88
C ASP A 67 14.08 -18.37 -30.87
N GLU A 68 14.00 -17.05 -31.03
CA GLU A 68 13.38 -16.33 -32.17
C GLU A 68 13.90 -16.90 -33.52
N PRO A 69 13.14 -16.92 -34.64
CA PRO A 69 12.59 -15.69 -35.22
C PRO A 69 11.27 -15.78 -36.03
N ASN A 70 10.49 -14.70 -35.93
CA ASN A 70 9.86 -13.94 -37.02
C ASN A 70 9.14 -14.70 -38.18
N SER A 71 7.80 -14.69 -38.18
CA SER A 71 7.00 -14.65 -39.41
C SER A 71 5.55 -14.19 -39.16
N ASN A 72 5.20 -13.03 -39.70
CA ASN A 72 3.81 -12.64 -40.00
C ASN A 72 3.30 -13.48 -41.20
N PRO A 73 2.00 -13.85 -41.23
CA PRO A 73 1.09 -13.03 -42.04
C PRO A 73 -0.33 -12.83 -41.46
N LYS A 74 -0.91 -11.70 -41.91
CA LYS A 74 -2.26 -11.16 -41.70
C LYS A 74 -3.41 -12.15 -41.91
N LEU A 75 -4.49 -12.03 -41.12
CA LEU A 75 -5.84 -11.69 -41.63
C LEU A 75 -6.86 -11.37 -40.50
N ASN A 76 -7.57 -10.24 -40.70
CA ASN A 76 -8.86 -9.68 -40.23
C ASN A 76 -9.82 -10.57 -39.39
N SER A 77 -10.69 -10.06 -38.49
CA SER A 77 -11.46 -8.81 -38.49
C SER A 77 -11.93 -8.34 -37.09
N GLU A 78 -12.27 -7.04 -37.06
CA GLU A 78 -13.33 -6.37 -36.27
C GLU A 78 -13.24 -6.29 -34.74
N SER A 79 -12.62 -5.20 -34.26
CA SER A 79 -13.35 -4.14 -33.53
C SER A 79 -12.48 -2.89 -33.45
N GLN A 80 -12.93 -1.82 -34.13
CA GLN A 80 -12.37 -0.48 -34.08
C GLN A 80 -12.81 0.22 -32.79
N ASP A 81 -11.84 0.81 -32.10
CA ASP A 81 -11.84 2.18 -31.53
C ASP A 81 -11.02 2.22 -30.25
N ILE A 82 -9.73 2.54 -30.40
CA ILE A 82 -8.99 3.52 -29.58
C ILE A 82 -7.76 3.92 -30.40
N VAL A 83 -7.68 5.22 -30.65
CA VAL A 83 -6.64 5.88 -31.43
C VAL A 83 -5.27 5.67 -30.80
N ASN A 84 -4.36 5.18 -31.64
CA ASN A 84 -2.93 5.09 -31.44
C ASN A 84 -2.36 6.49 -31.18
N LEU A 85 -1.80 6.72 -29.99
CA LEU A 85 -1.01 7.91 -29.65
C LEU A 85 0.31 7.41 -29.06
N GLY A 86 1.38 7.75 -29.77
CA GLY A 86 2.66 7.05 -29.77
C GLY A 86 3.30 6.77 -28.42
N GLU A 87 3.97 5.62 -28.37
CA GLU A 87 4.97 5.27 -27.37
C GLU A 87 6.10 6.30 -27.39
N ARG A 88 6.04 7.26 -26.45
CA ARG A 88 7.23 7.98 -25.99
C ARG A 88 7.59 7.47 -24.60
N SER A 89 8.86 7.09 -24.44
CA SER A 89 9.42 6.70 -23.15
C SER A 89 9.28 7.84 -22.15
N VAL A 90 9.09 7.53 -20.87
CA VAL A 90 9.03 8.55 -19.79
C VAL A 90 10.39 9.24 -19.61
N ASP A 91 11.47 8.61 -20.06
CA ASP A 91 12.80 9.22 -20.05
C ASP A 91 12.90 10.37 -21.08
N ASP A 92 12.17 10.33 -22.20
CA ASP A 92 12.19 11.37 -23.24
C ASP A 92 11.54 12.69 -22.80
N LEU A 93 10.62 12.65 -21.82
CA LEU A 93 9.99 13.87 -21.29
C LEU A 93 10.89 14.64 -20.30
N VAL A 94 12.06 14.09 -19.97
CA VAL A 94 13.07 14.75 -19.12
C VAL A 94 14.35 15.07 -19.90
N THR A 95 14.58 14.46 -21.07
CA THR A 95 15.81 14.67 -21.88
C THR A 95 15.66 15.57 -23.11
N ASP A 96 14.44 15.91 -23.56
CA ASP A 96 14.26 16.80 -24.73
C ASP A 96 14.27 18.31 -24.39
N ALA A 97 15.34 18.75 -23.73
CA ALA A 97 15.79 20.13 -23.79
C ALA A 97 17.17 20.17 -24.44
N THR A 98 17.23 19.83 -25.73
CA THR A 98 18.38 20.21 -26.57
C THR A 98 18.48 21.72 -26.60
N PHE A 99 19.53 22.20 -25.94
CA PHE A 99 20.11 23.54 -26.06
C PHE A 99 20.26 23.92 -27.53
N ASN A 100 19.41 24.85 -27.98
CA ASN A 100 19.70 25.75 -29.10
C ASN A 100 19.19 27.13 -28.69
N THR A 101 20.07 27.91 -28.08
CA THR A 101 19.90 29.35 -27.89
C THR A 101 20.12 30.08 -29.21
N PRO A 102 19.18 30.89 -29.71
CA PRO A 102 19.54 32.07 -30.46
C PRO A 102 19.97 33.16 -29.48
N ASP A 103 21.19 33.66 -29.67
CA ASP A 103 21.74 34.85 -29.02
C ASP A 103 20.70 35.96 -28.94
N THR A 104 20.13 36.14 -27.76
CA THR A 104 19.39 37.35 -27.42
C THR A 104 19.88 37.82 -26.07
N MET A 105 20.79 38.79 -26.11
CA MET A 105 21.24 39.54 -24.95
C MET A 105 20.02 39.98 -24.12
N ARG A 106 19.82 39.35 -22.96
CA ARG A 106 18.97 39.87 -21.90
C ARG A 106 19.82 40.12 -20.68
N ASN A 107 19.82 41.39 -20.29
CA ASN A 107 20.43 41.95 -19.10
C ASN A 107 20.21 41.06 -17.87
N TYR A 108 21.29 40.54 -17.31
CA TYR A 108 21.32 40.01 -15.96
C TYR A 108 21.16 41.19 -14.99
N PRO A 109 20.18 41.17 -14.08
CA PRO A 109 20.24 42.02 -12.90
C PRO A 109 21.38 41.50 -12.01
N THR A 110 22.30 42.42 -11.74
CA THR A 110 23.45 42.32 -10.86
C THR A 110 23.07 41.77 -9.47
N GLU A 111 23.92 40.85 -8.99
CA GLU A 111 24.20 40.54 -7.58
C GLU A 111 23.02 40.60 -6.57
N GLN A 112 22.44 39.44 -6.27
CA GLN A 112 21.85 39.18 -4.96
C GLN A 112 22.76 38.23 -4.17
N THR A 113 23.73 38.82 -3.49
CA THR A 113 24.28 38.27 -2.24
C THR A 113 23.16 38.24 -1.20
N SER A 114 22.47 37.11 -1.09
CA SER A 114 21.64 36.77 0.06
C SER A 114 21.59 35.25 0.21
N SER A 115 22.31 34.79 1.25
CA SER A 115 22.49 33.42 1.73
C SER A 115 21.19 32.77 2.27
N GLU A 116 20.02 33.12 1.74
CA GLU A 116 18.75 32.69 2.32
C GLU A 116 18.02 31.66 1.47
N LEU A 117 17.74 30.51 2.08
CA LEU A 117 16.91 29.47 1.49
C LEU A 117 15.52 30.02 1.10
N PRO A 118 14.99 29.65 -0.08
CA PRO A 118 13.61 29.93 -0.46
C PRO A 118 12.59 29.59 0.63
N THR A 119 11.57 30.43 0.80
CA THR A 119 10.57 30.35 1.89
C THR A 119 9.90 28.97 1.99
N ARG A 120 9.65 28.30 0.86
CA ARG A 120 9.09 26.93 0.83
C ARG A 120 10.03 25.91 1.48
N LEU A 121 11.33 26.01 1.23
CA LEU A 121 12.34 25.11 1.82
C LEU A 121 12.51 25.37 3.33
N LYS A 122 12.42 26.64 3.76
CA LYS A 122 12.35 26.99 5.19
C LYS A 122 11.13 26.33 5.85
N LYS A 123 9.93 26.49 5.27
CA LYS A 123 8.69 25.85 5.77
C LYS A 123 8.79 24.32 5.80
N PHE A 124 9.40 23.70 4.80
CA PHE A 124 9.62 22.25 4.80
C PHE A 124 10.45 21.83 6.02
N ASN A 125 11.57 22.51 6.27
CA ASN A 125 12.44 22.21 7.40
C ASN A 125 11.74 22.40 8.74
N GLU A 126 11.01 23.50 8.90
CA GLU A 126 10.24 23.82 10.12
C GLU A 126 9.16 22.78 10.42
N ASN A 127 8.44 22.31 9.39
CA ASN A 127 7.32 21.38 9.57
C ASN A 127 7.74 19.90 9.57
N SER A 128 8.93 19.56 9.06
CA SER A 128 9.40 18.18 8.89
C SER A 128 9.28 17.31 10.15
N GLY A 129 9.63 17.87 11.31
CA GLY A 129 9.52 17.17 12.60
C GLY A 129 8.07 16.87 12.99
N GLN A 130 7.16 17.82 12.79
CA GLN A 130 5.74 17.64 13.09
C GLN A 130 5.09 16.63 12.14
N TRP A 131 5.43 16.69 10.86
CA TRP A 131 4.95 15.73 9.86
C TRP A 131 5.43 14.32 10.15
N LEU A 132 6.69 14.15 10.55
CA LEU A 132 7.22 12.84 10.96
C LEU A 132 6.52 12.31 12.21
N ALA A 133 6.28 13.16 13.22
CA ALA A 133 5.56 12.77 14.42
C ALA A 133 4.12 12.34 14.10
N TRP A 134 3.42 13.09 13.25
CA TRP A 134 2.11 12.73 12.73
C TRP A 134 2.12 11.39 11.99
N PHE A 135 3.10 11.18 11.11
CA PHE A 135 3.24 9.94 10.35
C PHE A 135 3.42 8.73 11.28
N LYS A 136 4.34 8.81 12.24
CA LYS A 136 4.59 7.72 13.20
C LYS A 136 3.37 7.40 14.06
N LYS A 137 2.69 8.44 14.56
CA LYS A 137 1.45 8.28 15.35
C LYS A 137 0.35 7.62 14.53
N SER A 138 0.17 8.06 13.28
CA SER A 138 -0.84 7.51 12.37
C SER A 138 -0.52 6.07 11.96
N LYS A 139 0.74 5.77 11.63
CA LYS A 139 1.25 4.41 11.35
C LYS A 139 0.91 3.47 12.50
N THR A 140 1.29 3.84 13.73
CA THR A 140 1.05 3.03 14.94
C THR A 140 -0.44 2.76 15.12
N LYS A 141 -1.27 3.82 15.08
CA LYS A 141 -2.71 3.69 15.26
C LYS A 141 -3.36 2.78 14.20
N ILE A 142 -2.91 2.84 12.95
CA ILE A 142 -3.41 2.00 11.86
C ILE A 142 -2.98 0.54 12.00
N LEU A 143 -1.73 0.30 12.38
CA LEU A 143 -1.23 -1.06 12.59
C LEU A 143 -1.88 -1.71 13.82
N ASP A 144 -2.14 -0.94 14.87
CA ASP A 144 -2.84 -1.41 16.08
C ASP A 144 -4.33 -1.64 15.83
N SER A 145 -4.94 -0.89 14.92
CA SER A 145 -6.37 -1.00 14.58
C SER A 145 -6.66 -1.92 13.41
N ALA A 146 -5.66 -2.67 12.90
CA ALA A 146 -5.81 -3.48 11.70
C ALA A 146 -6.99 -4.46 11.86
N PHE A 147 -8.06 -4.18 11.12
CA PHE A 147 -9.33 -4.88 11.30
C PHE A 147 -9.21 -6.27 10.68
N THR A 148 -9.20 -7.29 11.52
CA THR A 148 -9.53 -8.66 11.12
C THR A 148 -10.79 -9.06 11.88
N THR A 149 -11.92 -9.13 11.18
CA THR A 149 -13.12 -9.76 11.75
C THR A 149 -12.86 -11.25 11.83
N GLN A 150 -12.28 -11.67 12.96
CA GLN A 150 -12.17 -13.08 13.27
C GLN A 150 -13.56 -13.60 13.63
N GLY A 151 -14.06 -14.57 12.87
CA GLY A 151 -15.15 -15.43 13.32
C GLY A 151 -16.53 -15.24 12.69
N TYR A 152 -16.66 -14.58 11.54
CA TYR A 152 -17.89 -14.74 10.76
C TYR A 152 -17.81 -16.02 9.92
N ASP A 153 -18.70 -16.96 10.20
CA ASP A 153 -18.99 -18.05 9.28
C ASP A 153 -19.90 -17.57 8.15
N ASP A 154 -20.12 -18.45 7.17
CA ASP A 154 -20.94 -18.13 5.99
C ASP A 154 -22.39 -17.78 6.36
N ASP A 155 -22.93 -18.40 7.40
CA ASP A 155 -24.31 -18.17 7.84
C ASP A 155 -24.47 -16.78 8.46
N ILE A 156 -23.54 -16.36 9.32
CA ILE A 156 -23.50 -15.01 9.87
C ILE A 156 -23.29 -13.97 8.76
N LEU A 157 -22.43 -14.22 7.78
CA LEU A 157 -22.28 -13.33 6.64
C LEU A 157 -23.58 -13.19 5.85
N ASN A 158 -24.25 -14.31 5.58
CA ASN A 158 -25.53 -14.30 4.86
C ASN A 158 -26.61 -13.53 5.64
N LEU A 159 -26.64 -13.66 6.98
CA LEU A 159 -27.49 -12.87 7.86
C LEU A 159 -27.14 -11.37 7.81
N LEU A 160 -25.86 -11.00 7.87
CA LEU A 160 -25.43 -9.60 7.76
C LEU A 160 -25.84 -8.99 6.43
N LEU A 161 -25.71 -9.72 5.33
CA LEU A 161 -26.18 -9.29 4.01
C LEU A 161 -27.70 -9.13 3.97
N PHE A 162 -28.44 -10.00 4.64
CA PHE A 162 -29.90 -9.90 4.77
C PHE A 162 -30.32 -8.65 5.55
N TYR A 163 -29.69 -8.36 6.69
CA TYR A 163 -30.00 -7.16 7.46
C TYR A 163 -29.53 -5.87 6.78
N LEU A 164 -28.41 -5.91 6.06
CA LEU A 164 -27.96 -4.81 5.20
C LEU A 164 -29.01 -4.53 4.10
N LYS A 165 -29.53 -5.58 3.44
CA LYS A 165 -30.62 -5.46 2.46
C LYS A 165 -31.87 -4.83 3.09
N GLN A 166 -32.26 -5.26 4.29
CA GLN A 166 -33.41 -4.71 5.00
C GLN A 166 -33.22 -3.22 5.31
N HIS A 167 -32.07 -2.84 5.84
CA HIS A 167 -31.75 -1.44 6.12
C HIS A 167 -31.79 -0.57 4.85
N LEU A 168 -31.24 -1.05 3.74
CA LEU A 168 -31.30 -0.36 2.44
C LEU A 168 -32.74 -0.23 1.88
N ASN A 169 -33.66 -1.11 2.28
CA ASN A 169 -35.08 -1.03 1.92
C ASN A 169 -35.83 0.00 2.76
N GLU A 170 -35.49 0.12 4.03
CA GLU A 170 -36.14 1.01 4.99
C GLU A 170 -35.63 2.46 4.88
N SER A 171 -34.40 2.66 4.39
CA SER A 171 -33.83 3.99 4.16
C SER A 171 -34.62 4.75 3.08
N LYS A 172 -35.32 5.82 3.50
CA LYS A 172 -36.12 6.70 2.61
C LYS A 172 -35.26 7.56 1.67
N ASP A 173 -33.99 7.75 1.99
CA ASP A 173 -33.01 8.47 1.17
C ASP A 173 -32.30 7.50 0.20
N ARG A 174 -32.99 7.06 -0.86
CA ARG A 174 -32.35 6.33 -1.99
C ARG A 174 -31.50 7.25 -2.87
N ASN A 175 -30.76 8.18 -2.27
CA ASN A 175 -30.21 9.33 -2.99
C ASN A 175 -28.74 9.17 -3.41
N THR A 176 -28.13 7.98 -3.30
CA THR A 176 -26.75 7.79 -3.80
C THR A 176 -26.56 6.46 -4.55
N GLY A 177 -25.87 6.53 -5.71
CA GLY A 177 -25.83 5.45 -6.70
C GLY A 177 -25.31 4.10 -6.19
N ILE A 178 -24.40 4.10 -5.22
CA ILE A 178 -23.83 2.87 -4.62
C ILE A 178 -24.83 2.10 -3.75
N GLU A 179 -25.71 2.77 -3.01
CA GLU A 179 -26.74 2.10 -2.19
C GLU A 179 -27.78 1.41 -3.08
N THR A 180 -28.16 2.06 -4.18
CA THR A 180 -29.00 1.45 -5.22
C THR A 180 -28.31 0.25 -5.85
N HIS A 181 -27.01 0.34 -6.14
CA HIS A 181 -26.23 -0.78 -6.68
C HIS A 181 -26.16 -1.96 -5.70
N LEU A 182 -25.87 -1.69 -4.42
CA LEU A 182 -25.86 -2.69 -3.35
C LEU A 182 -27.24 -3.36 -3.19
N HIS A 183 -28.31 -2.56 -3.17
CA HIS A 183 -29.67 -3.09 -3.13
C HIS A 183 -29.95 -4.01 -4.33
N ASN A 184 -29.53 -3.62 -5.54
CA ASN A 184 -29.72 -4.44 -6.74
C ASN A 184 -28.94 -5.75 -6.69
N LEU A 185 -27.73 -5.76 -6.12
CA LEU A 185 -26.95 -6.99 -5.89
C LEU A 185 -27.61 -7.91 -4.85
N LEU A 186 -28.25 -7.33 -3.83
CA LEU A 186 -28.86 -8.06 -2.71
C LEU A 186 -30.34 -8.38 -2.90
N LYS A 187 -30.97 -7.94 -4.01
CA LYS A 187 -32.43 -8.05 -4.21
C LYS A 187 -32.94 -9.50 -4.09
N ASP A 188 -32.19 -10.44 -4.64
CA ASP A 188 -32.52 -11.87 -4.68
C ASP A 188 -31.87 -12.65 -3.52
N HIS A 189 -31.08 -11.98 -2.67
CA HIS A 189 -30.44 -12.60 -1.52
C HIS A 189 -31.48 -12.85 -0.42
N ASN A 190 -31.62 -14.12 -0.03
CA ASN A 190 -32.52 -14.57 1.02
C ASN A 190 -31.78 -15.55 1.93
N VAL A 191 -32.21 -15.63 3.19
CA VAL A 191 -31.69 -16.54 4.20
C VAL A 191 -32.80 -17.51 4.58
N SER A 192 -32.48 -18.75 4.95
CA SER A 192 -33.50 -19.74 5.33
C SER A 192 -34.25 -19.32 6.58
N ASP A 193 -35.55 -19.66 6.64
CA ASP A 193 -36.41 -19.33 7.78
C ASP A 193 -35.93 -19.96 9.10
N GLU A 194 -35.21 -21.09 9.02
CA GLU A 194 -34.56 -21.75 10.16
C GLU A 194 -33.45 -20.89 10.79
N ILE A 195 -32.65 -20.21 9.96
CA ILE A 195 -31.58 -19.33 10.42
C ILE A 195 -32.15 -18.00 10.94
N LEU A 196 -33.22 -17.49 10.32
CA LEU A 196 -33.90 -16.26 10.76
C LEU A 196 -34.64 -16.43 12.09
N SER A 197 -35.32 -17.57 12.28
CA SER A 197 -36.04 -17.85 13.53
C SER A 197 -35.12 -18.06 14.72
N SER A 198 -33.91 -18.57 14.48
CA SER A 198 -32.87 -18.72 15.51
C SER A 198 -32.14 -17.41 15.83
N ASN A 199 -32.17 -16.41 14.94
CA ASN A 199 -31.43 -15.16 15.08
C ASN A 199 -32.33 -13.95 14.78
N SER A 200 -33.01 -13.42 15.79
CA SER A 200 -33.79 -12.18 15.70
C SER A 200 -32.90 -10.96 16.01
N TRP A 201 -31.96 -10.64 15.13
CA TRP A 201 -31.05 -9.52 15.33
C TRP A 201 -31.54 -8.25 14.62
N THR A 202 -31.16 -7.10 15.18
CA THR A 202 -31.32 -5.80 14.53
C THR A 202 -29.94 -5.26 14.21
N ILE A 203 -29.77 -4.70 13.02
CA ILE A 203 -28.49 -4.10 12.64
C ILE A 203 -28.23 -2.85 13.49
N ASP A 204 -27.03 -2.76 14.04
CA ASP A 204 -26.61 -1.60 14.81
C ASP A 204 -26.26 -0.44 13.86
N GLU A 205 -26.84 0.73 14.08
CA GLU A 205 -26.53 1.95 13.33
C GLU A 205 -25.03 2.32 13.42
N THR A 206 -24.40 2.00 14.55
CA THR A 206 -22.96 2.20 14.75
C THR A 206 -22.10 1.22 13.95
N TRP A 207 -22.69 0.10 13.49
CA TRP A 207 -22.06 -0.84 12.56
C TRP A 207 -22.34 -0.49 11.10
N ILE A 208 -23.59 -0.10 10.77
CA ILE A 208 -24.02 0.10 9.38
C ILE A 208 -23.34 1.29 8.73
N THR A 209 -23.20 2.40 9.47
CA THR A 209 -22.66 3.65 8.91
C THR A 209 -21.19 3.49 8.50
N PRO A 210 -20.28 2.96 9.37
CA PRO A 210 -18.90 2.68 8.95
C PRO A 210 -18.81 1.63 7.84
N THR A 211 -19.67 0.60 7.88
CA THR A 211 -19.68 -0.46 6.86
C THR A 211 -20.07 0.06 5.49
N LEU A 212 -21.13 0.85 5.40
CA LEU A 212 -21.52 1.51 4.16
C LEU A 212 -20.41 2.45 3.67
N SER A 213 -19.78 3.23 4.55
CA SER A 213 -18.64 4.07 4.18
C SER A 213 -17.50 3.25 3.56
N ARG A 214 -17.19 2.08 4.12
CA ARG A 214 -16.18 1.16 3.56
C ARG A 214 -16.61 0.62 2.20
N LEU A 215 -17.84 0.17 2.06
CA LEU A 215 -18.38 -0.34 0.79
C LEU A 215 -18.35 0.76 -0.30
N ARG A 216 -18.60 2.02 0.05
CA ARG A 216 -18.51 3.17 -0.87
C ARG A 216 -17.10 3.43 -1.40
N SER A 217 -16.09 3.11 -0.61
CA SER A 217 -14.67 3.30 -0.96
C SER A 217 -14.11 2.23 -1.90
N MET A 218 -14.92 1.20 -2.21
CA MET A 218 -14.51 0.03 -2.97
C MET A 218 -15.32 -0.14 -4.25
N ARG A 219 -14.69 -0.75 -5.26
CA ARG A 219 -15.41 -1.20 -6.45
C ARG A 219 -16.09 -2.54 -6.17
N ILE A 220 -17.41 -2.53 -6.08
CA ILE A 220 -18.23 -3.72 -5.81
C ILE A 220 -18.89 -4.21 -7.10
N ARG A 221 -18.59 -5.44 -7.51
CA ARG A 221 -19.15 -6.08 -8.71
C ARG A 221 -20.17 -7.17 -8.37
N ASP A 222 -19.95 -7.87 -7.27
CA ASP A 222 -20.72 -9.04 -6.86
C ASP A 222 -20.88 -9.11 -5.33
N ILE A 223 -21.64 -10.10 -4.86
CA ILE A 223 -21.85 -10.35 -3.43
C ILE A 223 -20.53 -10.74 -2.74
N ASP A 224 -19.63 -11.42 -3.44
CA ASP A 224 -18.33 -11.82 -2.89
C ASP A 224 -17.44 -10.61 -2.57
N ASP A 225 -17.51 -9.53 -3.37
CA ASP A 225 -16.85 -8.26 -3.06
C ASP A 225 -17.40 -7.65 -1.75
N ILE A 226 -18.70 -7.78 -1.49
CA ILE A 226 -19.32 -7.34 -0.23
C ILE A 226 -18.83 -8.21 0.92
N LYS A 227 -18.86 -9.55 0.78
CA LYS A 227 -18.37 -10.49 1.80
C LYS A 227 -16.90 -10.26 2.14
N ALA A 228 -16.05 -10.09 1.13
CA ALA A 228 -14.64 -9.76 1.32
C ALA A 228 -14.45 -8.45 2.09
N CYS A 229 -15.27 -7.43 1.81
CA CYS A 229 -15.28 -6.21 2.61
C CYS A 229 -15.69 -6.48 4.06
N LEU A 230 -16.78 -7.20 4.32
CA LEU A 230 -17.25 -7.47 5.69
C LEU A 230 -16.23 -8.29 6.51
N LEU A 231 -15.59 -9.28 5.89
CA LEU A 231 -14.55 -10.11 6.51
C LEU A 231 -13.20 -9.40 6.67
N GLY A 232 -12.95 -8.37 5.87
CA GLY A 232 -11.61 -7.81 5.72
C GLY A 232 -10.60 -8.80 5.12
N ASP A 233 -11.06 -9.90 4.52
CA ASP A 233 -10.20 -10.86 3.81
C ASP A 233 -10.24 -10.59 2.31
N TYR A 234 -9.13 -10.07 1.79
CA TYR A 234 -8.98 -9.73 0.38
C TYR A 234 -8.06 -10.70 -0.39
N ARG A 235 -7.67 -11.84 0.19
CA ARG A 235 -6.74 -12.80 -0.44
C ARG A 235 -7.19 -13.24 -1.84
N SER A 236 -8.49 -13.52 -2.01
CA SER A 236 -9.08 -13.95 -3.28
C SER A 236 -9.12 -12.85 -4.34
N LYS A 237 -8.95 -11.58 -3.94
CA LYS A 237 -9.03 -10.39 -4.81
C LYS A 237 -7.65 -9.85 -5.20
N LYS A 238 -6.56 -10.56 -4.86
CA LYS A 238 -5.18 -10.17 -5.17
C LYS A 238 -4.97 -9.96 -6.68
N PRO A 239 -4.54 -8.77 -7.13
CA PRO A 239 -4.12 -8.55 -8.51
C PRO A 239 -2.92 -9.42 -8.89
N ARG A 240 -2.93 -10.01 -10.09
CA ARG A 240 -1.90 -10.97 -10.53
C ARG A 240 -0.74 -10.34 -11.29
N ASN A 241 -0.95 -9.15 -11.86
CA ASN A 241 0.04 -8.48 -12.69
C ASN A 241 -0.02 -6.95 -12.52
N TYR A 242 0.95 -6.26 -13.11
CA TYR A 242 1.12 -4.81 -12.96
C TYR A 242 -0.07 -3.98 -13.45
N ASP A 243 -0.71 -4.39 -14.55
CA ASP A 243 -1.87 -3.67 -15.11
C ASP A 243 -3.10 -3.84 -14.21
N GLN A 244 -3.31 -5.04 -13.68
CA GLN A 244 -4.35 -5.30 -12.69
C GLN A 244 -4.11 -4.50 -11.41
N TRP A 245 -2.86 -4.40 -10.93
CA TRP A 245 -2.51 -3.54 -9.79
C TRP A 245 -2.80 -2.07 -10.07
N THR A 246 -2.39 -1.57 -11.24
CA THR A 246 -2.64 -0.19 -11.67
C THR A 246 -4.14 0.12 -11.70
N ARG A 247 -4.94 -0.79 -12.23
CA ARG A 247 -6.41 -0.67 -12.24
C ARG A 247 -6.97 -0.71 -10.82
N PHE A 248 -6.50 -1.65 -10.00
CA PHE A 248 -6.95 -1.83 -8.62
C PHE A 248 -6.73 -0.58 -7.76
N ILE A 249 -5.52 0.01 -7.84
CA ILE A 249 -5.15 1.24 -7.14
C ILE A 249 -6.05 2.42 -7.54
N ARG A 250 -6.44 2.50 -8.82
CA ARG A 250 -7.31 3.57 -9.31
C ARG A 250 -8.77 3.39 -8.91
N GLU A 251 -9.21 2.16 -8.66
CA GLU A 251 -10.61 1.83 -8.44
C GLU A 251 -10.98 1.64 -6.96
N ASN A 252 -9.99 1.44 -6.09
CA ASN A 252 -10.21 1.13 -4.68
C ASN A 252 -9.39 2.04 -3.78
N GLU A 253 -9.97 2.45 -2.67
CA GLU A 253 -9.24 3.08 -1.57
C GLU A 253 -8.43 2.01 -0.78
N PRO A 254 -7.21 2.31 -0.33
CA PRO A 254 -6.48 1.38 0.54
C PRO A 254 -7.07 1.33 1.95
N ASN A 255 -6.96 0.18 2.60
CA ASN A 255 -7.29 0.00 4.02
C ASN A 255 -6.36 -1.03 4.69
N SER A 256 -6.37 -1.08 6.02
CA SER A 256 -5.48 -1.92 6.82
C SER A 256 -5.67 -3.42 6.53
N SER A 257 -6.92 -3.84 6.36
CA SER A 257 -7.31 -5.21 6.05
C SER A 257 -6.71 -5.70 4.73
N MET A 258 -6.69 -4.86 3.68
CA MET A 258 -6.02 -5.20 2.41
C MET A 258 -4.52 -5.43 2.63
N PHE A 259 -3.85 -4.55 3.37
CA PHE A 259 -2.41 -4.66 3.62
C PHE A 259 -2.04 -5.82 4.54
N THR A 260 -2.97 -6.28 5.38
CA THR A 260 -2.76 -7.39 6.30
C THR A 260 -3.08 -8.75 5.66
N THR A 261 -4.06 -8.80 4.75
CA THR A 261 -4.55 -10.07 4.19
C THR A 261 -4.09 -10.35 2.76
N MET A 262 -3.85 -9.31 1.95
CA MET A 262 -3.63 -9.43 0.51
C MET A 262 -2.27 -8.91 0.04
N VAL A 263 -1.84 -7.73 0.53
CA VAL A 263 -0.62 -7.06 0.07
C VAL A 263 0.60 -7.61 0.81
N THR A 264 1.57 -8.13 0.07
CA THR A 264 2.87 -8.58 0.61
C THR A 264 3.93 -7.48 0.46
N GLN A 265 5.12 -7.67 1.06
CA GLN A 265 6.23 -6.73 0.87
C GLN A 265 6.64 -6.59 -0.60
N ASP A 266 6.59 -7.66 -1.40
CA ASP A 266 6.87 -7.60 -2.84
C ASP A 266 5.82 -6.77 -3.59
N ASP A 267 4.55 -6.87 -3.19
CA ASP A 267 3.47 -6.08 -3.78
C ASP A 267 3.62 -4.58 -3.45
N ILE A 268 4.15 -4.22 -2.27
CA ILE A 268 4.49 -2.83 -1.92
C ILE A 268 5.48 -2.24 -2.94
N TRP A 269 6.45 -3.02 -3.39
CA TRP A 269 7.39 -2.57 -4.44
C TRP A 269 6.75 -2.42 -5.81
N ILE A 270 5.73 -3.23 -6.14
CA ILE A 270 4.91 -3.03 -7.34
C ILE A 270 4.16 -1.69 -7.24
N ILE A 271 3.62 -1.36 -6.07
CA ILE A 271 2.96 -0.07 -5.83
C ILE A 271 3.96 1.08 -5.95
N PHE A 272 5.15 0.99 -5.34
CA PHE A 272 6.20 2.00 -5.52
C PHE A 272 6.66 2.15 -6.97
N LYS A 273 6.75 1.05 -7.73
CA LYS A 273 7.05 1.09 -9.16
C LYS A 273 5.96 1.84 -9.92
N PHE A 274 4.69 1.56 -9.62
CA PHE A 274 3.55 2.30 -10.17
C PHE A 274 3.65 3.80 -9.85
N MET A 275 3.97 4.16 -8.60
CA MET A 275 4.20 5.55 -8.22
C MET A 275 5.39 6.15 -9.00
N LYS A 276 6.56 5.51 -9.03
CA LYS A 276 7.73 6.05 -9.75
C LYS A 276 7.46 6.30 -11.23
N GLN A 277 6.74 5.39 -11.90
CA GLN A 277 6.53 5.43 -13.36
C GLN A 277 5.33 6.27 -13.78
N ASN A 278 4.20 6.14 -13.09
CA ASN A 278 2.91 6.64 -13.56
C ASN A 278 2.34 7.79 -12.73
N TRP A 279 2.93 8.09 -11.57
CA TRP A 279 2.45 9.13 -10.64
C TRP A 279 2.13 10.45 -11.33
N LEU A 280 3.07 11.05 -12.04
CA LEU A 280 2.85 12.34 -12.70
C LEU A 280 1.77 12.27 -13.78
N LYS A 281 1.79 11.22 -14.62
CA LYS A 281 0.81 11.03 -15.69
C LYS A 281 -0.61 10.81 -15.16
N VAL A 282 -0.75 10.17 -14.00
CA VAL A 282 -2.05 9.85 -13.37
C VAL A 282 -2.56 11.02 -12.54
N MET A 283 -1.68 11.70 -11.83
CA MET A 283 -2.00 12.85 -10.99
C MET A 283 -2.50 14.06 -11.76
N MET A 284 -2.03 14.26 -12.99
CA MET A 284 -2.49 15.37 -13.83
C MET A 284 -3.82 15.11 -14.54
N LYS A 285 -4.39 13.89 -14.47
CA LYS A 285 -5.64 13.57 -15.17
C LYS A 285 -6.88 13.98 -14.39
N THR A 286 -6.98 13.64 -13.10
CA THR A 286 -8.11 14.06 -12.24
C THR A 286 -7.69 14.20 -10.77
N PRO A 287 -8.28 15.16 -10.01
CA PRO A 287 -8.01 15.32 -8.57
C PRO A 287 -8.35 14.09 -7.72
N GLU A 288 -9.34 13.30 -8.12
CA GLU A 288 -9.72 12.07 -7.42
C GLU A 288 -8.65 10.98 -7.56
N ASN A 289 -8.11 10.81 -8.77
CA ASN A 289 -7.02 9.86 -9.01
C ASN A 289 -5.76 10.29 -8.25
N PHE A 290 -5.49 11.59 -8.16
CA PHE A 290 -4.41 12.12 -7.31
C PHE A 290 -4.61 11.67 -5.85
N ALA A 291 -5.78 11.95 -5.29
CA ALA A 291 -6.08 11.66 -3.89
C ALA A 291 -5.90 10.17 -3.58
N ARG A 292 -6.50 9.31 -4.41
CA ARG A 292 -6.44 7.86 -4.25
C ARG A 292 -5.00 7.32 -4.38
N THR A 293 -4.24 7.83 -5.34
CA THR A 293 -2.82 7.47 -5.52
C THR A 293 -2.00 7.89 -4.28
N GLY A 294 -2.25 9.08 -3.74
CA GLY A 294 -1.61 9.56 -2.52
C GLY A 294 -1.93 8.71 -1.29
N MET A 295 -3.20 8.28 -1.15
CA MET A 295 -3.64 7.35 -0.11
C MET A 295 -2.89 6.02 -0.18
N TRP A 296 -2.78 5.43 -1.38
CA TRP A 296 -2.06 4.16 -1.59
C TRP A 296 -0.58 4.28 -1.25
N LEU A 297 0.04 5.41 -1.57
CA LEU A 297 1.43 5.66 -1.20
C LEU A 297 1.59 5.81 0.32
N LEU A 298 0.68 6.52 0.99
CA LEU A 298 0.70 6.65 2.44
C LEU A 298 0.65 5.28 3.12
N TYR A 299 -0.29 4.42 2.73
CA TYR A 299 -0.40 3.06 3.28
C TYR A 299 0.81 2.19 2.93
N SER A 300 1.30 2.29 1.69
CA SER A 300 2.54 1.59 1.30
C SER A 300 3.70 1.98 2.19
N MET A 301 3.81 3.26 2.59
CA MET A 301 4.84 3.73 3.53
C MET A 301 4.59 3.28 4.98
N PHE A 302 3.34 3.13 5.41
CA PHE A 302 3.02 2.57 6.73
C PHE A 302 3.46 1.10 6.85
N TYR A 303 3.22 0.29 5.82
CA TYR A 303 3.48 -1.15 5.83
C TYR A 303 4.85 -1.55 5.26
N LEU A 304 5.62 -0.60 4.74
CA LEU A 304 6.99 -0.85 4.29
C LEU A 304 7.88 -1.28 5.47
N SER A 305 8.59 -2.40 5.30
CA SER A 305 9.58 -2.86 6.28
C SER A 305 10.66 -1.81 6.55
N GLU A 306 11.11 -1.71 7.80
CA GLU A 306 12.25 -0.86 8.17
C GLU A 306 13.59 -1.54 7.85
N ASP A 307 13.59 -2.89 7.75
CA ASP A 307 14.75 -3.70 7.42
C ASP A 307 14.88 -3.88 5.89
N LEU A 308 15.34 -2.83 5.21
CA LEU A 308 15.50 -2.84 3.76
C LEU A 308 16.94 -3.16 3.35
N ASN A 309 17.08 -3.92 2.25
CA ASN A 309 18.38 -4.16 1.64
C ASN A 309 18.88 -2.94 0.84
N SER A 310 20.16 -2.95 0.46
CA SER A 310 20.79 -1.84 -0.28
C SER A 310 20.08 -1.50 -1.60
N THR A 311 19.56 -2.50 -2.32
CA THR A 311 18.85 -2.32 -3.60
C THR A 311 17.51 -1.62 -3.39
N GLN A 312 16.78 -2.01 -2.35
CA GLN A 312 15.52 -1.40 -1.95
C GLN A 312 15.72 0.05 -1.48
N ILE A 313 16.74 0.30 -0.65
CA ILE A 313 17.13 1.66 -0.24
C ILE A 313 17.49 2.52 -1.44
N SER A 314 18.28 1.99 -2.40
CA SER A 314 18.61 2.71 -3.63
C SER A 314 17.37 3.06 -4.44
N THR A 315 16.41 2.14 -4.54
CA THR A 315 15.15 2.36 -5.27
C THR A 315 14.31 3.46 -4.62
N LEU A 316 14.20 3.46 -3.29
CA LEU A 316 13.53 4.53 -2.54
C LEU A 316 14.24 5.87 -2.70
N ARG A 317 15.58 5.86 -2.64
CA ARG A 317 16.40 7.07 -2.83
C ARG A 317 16.18 7.67 -4.22
N ASP A 318 16.12 6.85 -5.27
CA ASP A 318 15.83 7.32 -6.63
C ASP A 318 14.42 7.91 -6.75
N PHE A 319 13.43 7.28 -6.10
CA PHE A 319 12.07 7.82 -6.05
C PHE A 319 12.03 9.17 -5.32
N ALA A 320 12.69 9.27 -4.18
CA ALA A 320 12.79 10.50 -3.41
C ALA A 320 13.52 11.61 -4.17
N LYS A 321 14.60 11.30 -4.91
CA LYS A 321 15.28 12.25 -5.81
C LYS A 321 14.34 12.76 -6.90
N LYS A 322 13.49 11.90 -7.46
CA LYS A 322 12.47 12.33 -8.43
C LYS A 322 11.46 13.28 -7.78
N CYS A 323 10.98 12.97 -6.58
CA CYS A 323 10.13 13.85 -5.77
C CYS A 323 10.81 15.19 -5.45
N GLN A 324 12.09 15.17 -5.08
CA GLN A 324 12.89 16.35 -4.79
C GLN A 324 13.05 17.26 -6.01
N ARG A 325 13.38 16.70 -7.18
CA ARG A 325 13.47 17.46 -8.43
C ARG A 325 12.14 18.13 -8.77
N LEU A 326 11.04 17.39 -8.66
CA LEU A 326 9.70 17.94 -8.86
C LEU A 326 9.39 19.06 -7.86
N TYR A 327 9.81 18.89 -6.61
CA TYR A 327 9.63 19.90 -5.58
C TYR A 327 10.40 21.18 -5.90
N LEU A 328 11.68 21.07 -6.26
CA LEU A 328 12.52 22.22 -6.59
C LEU A 328 12.07 22.90 -7.88
N ASP A 329 11.91 22.14 -8.96
CA ASP A 329 11.53 22.67 -10.27
C ASP A 329 10.17 23.37 -10.21
N LYS A 330 9.12 22.65 -9.80
CA LYS A 330 7.75 23.16 -9.93
C LYS A 330 7.32 24.08 -8.80
N LEU A 331 7.95 24.00 -7.62
CA LEU A 331 7.45 24.70 -6.43
C LEU A 331 8.41 25.75 -5.88
N VAL A 332 9.72 25.63 -6.15
CA VAL A 332 10.71 26.60 -5.67
C VAL A 332 11.08 27.55 -6.80
N LEU A 333 11.36 27.05 -7.99
CA LEU A 333 11.81 27.87 -9.13
C LEU A 333 10.65 28.54 -9.87
N HIS A 334 9.55 27.82 -10.13
CA HIS A 334 8.40 28.33 -10.89
C HIS A 334 7.35 29.07 -10.04
N SER A 335 7.59 29.25 -8.73
CA SER A 335 6.71 30.00 -7.82
C SER A 335 6.58 31.50 -8.18
N GLN A 336 7.43 32.04 -9.06
CA GLN A 336 7.42 33.45 -9.45
C GLN A 336 6.92 33.72 -10.88
N ALA A 337 6.62 32.69 -11.67
CA ALA A 337 6.11 32.85 -13.03
C ALA A 337 4.57 32.77 -13.03
N GLY A 338 3.93 33.80 -13.56
CA GLY A 338 2.48 34.01 -13.50
C GLY A 338 1.63 32.88 -14.07
N GLU A 339 0.42 32.81 -13.50
CA GLU A 339 -0.82 32.20 -14.00
C GLU A 339 -0.72 31.39 -15.29
N GLY A 340 -0.62 30.06 -15.17
CA GLY A 340 -0.83 29.18 -16.32
C GLY A 340 -0.64 27.70 -16.02
N ASP A 341 0.34 27.35 -15.19
CA ASP A 341 0.77 25.94 -15.01
C ASP A 341 1.11 25.59 -13.55
N GLN A 342 0.40 26.22 -12.61
CA GLN A 342 0.56 25.96 -11.18
C GLN A 342 0.04 24.54 -10.88
N ILE A 343 0.97 23.58 -10.80
CA ILE A 343 0.67 22.28 -10.17
C ILE A 343 0.29 22.58 -8.73
N SER A 344 -1.01 22.58 -8.45
CA SER A 344 -1.52 22.68 -7.10
C SER A 344 -0.95 21.50 -6.32
N LEU A 345 -0.15 21.78 -5.28
CA LEU A 345 0.20 20.76 -4.29
C LEU A 345 -1.11 20.29 -3.67
N HIS A 346 -1.62 19.17 -4.15
CA HIS A 346 -2.74 18.52 -3.51
C HIS A 346 -2.22 17.91 -2.21
N GLU A 347 -2.73 18.44 -1.10
CA GLU A 347 -2.52 17.89 0.23
C GLU A 347 -2.97 16.43 0.27
N ILE A 348 -2.33 15.64 1.13
CA ILE A 348 -2.74 14.26 1.36
C ILE A 348 -4.18 14.25 1.85
N LYS A 349 -5.05 13.60 1.08
CA LYS A 349 -6.37 13.21 1.56
C LYS A 349 -6.24 11.92 2.37
N LEU A 350 -6.91 11.88 3.51
CA LEU A 350 -6.93 10.70 4.36
C LEU A 350 -7.95 9.69 3.85
N PRO A 351 -7.61 8.39 3.82
CA PRO A 351 -8.58 7.31 3.65
C PRO A 351 -9.73 7.39 4.66
N SER A 352 -10.91 6.99 4.22
CA SER A 352 -12.13 6.79 4.98
C SER A 352 -11.86 6.00 6.27
N GLU A 353 -11.04 4.95 6.21
CA GLU A 353 -10.64 4.18 7.40
C GLU A 353 -9.95 5.06 8.45
N MET A 354 -8.99 5.89 8.04
CA MET A 354 -8.29 6.81 8.95
C MET A 354 -9.25 7.83 9.57
N ILE A 355 -10.24 8.31 8.80
CA ILE A 355 -11.26 9.26 9.28
C ILE A 355 -12.15 8.59 10.34
N VAL A 356 -12.63 7.36 10.08
CA VAL A 356 -13.44 6.57 11.02
C VAL A 356 -12.67 6.30 12.32
N LEU A 357 -11.37 6.05 12.22
CA LEU A 357 -10.51 5.88 13.39
C LEU A 357 -10.24 7.21 14.13
N GLY A 358 -10.68 8.36 13.63
CA GLY A 358 -10.43 9.66 14.23
C GLY A 358 -8.95 10.07 14.14
N ILE A 359 -8.29 9.75 13.02
CA ILE A 359 -6.97 10.28 12.70
C ILE A 359 -7.16 11.64 12.02
N LEU A 360 -6.58 12.68 12.62
CA LEU A 360 -6.64 14.04 12.09
C LEU A 360 -5.57 14.25 11.01
N PRO A 361 -5.81 15.13 10.00
CA PRO A 361 -4.80 15.51 9.02
C PRO A 361 -3.64 16.27 9.69
N PRO A 362 -2.47 16.33 9.03
CA PRO A 362 -1.32 17.08 9.55
C PRO A 362 -1.59 18.59 9.58
N ILE A 363 -1.21 19.25 10.69
CA ILE A 363 -1.57 20.64 11.02
C ILE A 363 -1.14 21.65 9.95
N SER A 364 0.08 21.51 9.41
CA SER A 364 0.66 22.49 8.48
C SER A 364 0.35 22.23 7.01
N GLY A 365 -0.61 21.34 6.71
CA GLY A 365 -0.76 20.74 5.39
C GLY A 365 0.45 19.85 5.08
N LEU A 366 0.24 18.74 4.37
CA LEU A 366 1.34 17.88 3.94
C LEU A 366 1.02 17.38 2.55
N ALA A 367 1.82 17.76 1.57
CA ALA A 367 1.69 17.20 0.25
C ALA A 367 2.34 15.83 0.17
N VAL A 368 1.89 15.02 -0.78
CA VAL A 368 2.40 13.65 -0.86
C VAL A 368 3.88 13.59 -1.25
N ILE A 369 4.37 14.55 -2.04
CA ILE A 369 5.81 14.68 -2.35
C ILE A 369 6.61 14.96 -1.07
N GLU A 370 6.11 15.84 -0.20
CA GLU A 370 6.77 16.20 1.06
C GLU A 370 6.79 15.00 2.01
N LEU A 371 5.69 14.23 2.09
CA LEU A 371 5.65 12.98 2.83
C LEU A 371 6.76 12.03 2.39
N VAL A 372 6.94 11.83 1.08
CA VAL A 372 7.98 10.93 0.55
C VAL A 372 9.35 11.37 1.01
N MET A 373 9.66 12.65 0.87
CA MET A 373 10.97 13.20 1.25
C MET A 373 11.19 13.08 2.76
N VAL A 374 10.19 13.40 3.59
CA VAL A 374 10.30 13.30 5.06
C VAL A 374 10.50 11.85 5.48
N VAL A 375 9.69 10.91 4.99
CA VAL A 375 9.76 9.50 5.37
C VAL A 375 11.10 8.91 4.95
N ILE A 376 11.53 9.10 3.70
CA ILE A 376 12.77 8.49 3.19
C ILE A 376 14.01 9.11 3.84
N SER A 377 14.02 10.42 4.06
CA SER A 377 15.17 11.07 4.72
C SER A 377 15.28 10.74 6.20
N GLN A 378 14.16 10.69 6.93
CA GLN A 378 14.16 10.57 8.39
C GLN A 378 14.06 9.13 8.89
N ILE A 379 13.28 8.27 8.24
CA ILE A 379 13.11 6.86 8.65
C ILE A 379 14.20 5.98 8.04
N PHE A 380 14.50 6.17 6.76
CA PHE A 380 15.49 5.36 6.03
C PHE A 380 16.89 5.99 5.94
N GLY A 381 17.13 7.03 6.75
CA GLY A 381 18.46 7.63 6.95
C GLY A 381 19.04 8.42 5.78
N GLN A 382 18.26 8.69 4.73
CA GLN A 382 18.71 9.41 3.52
C GLN A 382 18.69 10.94 3.71
N LYS A 383 19.37 11.44 4.76
CA LYS A 383 19.32 12.85 5.19
C LYS A 383 19.82 13.85 4.14
N ASP A 384 20.69 13.40 3.23
CA ASP A 384 21.21 14.23 2.14
C ASP A 384 20.12 14.71 1.17
N LEU A 385 18.99 14.01 1.09
CA LEU A 385 17.86 14.38 0.22
C LEU A 385 17.13 15.65 0.68
N VAL A 386 17.36 16.12 1.90
CA VAL A 386 16.73 17.34 2.45
C VAL A 386 17.77 18.36 2.91
N ALA A 387 19.04 18.14 2.56
CA ALA A 387 20.14 19.08 2.84
C ALA A 387 20.15 20.23 1.83
N TRP A 388 19.11 21.07 1.85
CA TRP A 388 18.83 22.07 0.82
C TRP A 388 19.98 23.03 0.51
N THR A 389 20.78 23.39 1.51
CA THR A 389 21.92 24.30 1.33
C THR A 389 22.96 23.73 0.37
N ALA A 390 23.27 22.44 0.47
CA ALA A 390 24.19 21.77 -0.44
C ALA A 390 23.58 21.60 -1.84
N ILE A 391 22.27 21.36 -1.91
CA ILE A 391 21.56 21.10 -3.17
C ILE A 391 21.44 22.37 -4.02
N VAL A 392 21.07 23.50 -3.41
CA VAL A 392 20.92 24.79 -4.10
C VAL A 392 22.27 25.37 -4.52
N GLN A 393 23.37 24.97 -3.90
CA GLN A 393 24.72 25.37 -4.33
C GLN A 393 25.27 24.56 -5.51
N MET A 394 24.69 23.39 -5.79
CA MET A 394 25.15 22.47 -6.85
C MET A 394 24.31 22.53 -8.14
N GLY A 395 23.11 23.11 -8.09
CA GLY A 395 22.24 23.33 -9.24
C GLY A 395 22.22 24.80 -9.60
#